data_AF-R7NDX7-F1
#
_entry.id   AF-R7NDX7-F1
#
_cell.length_a   1.000
_cell.length_b   1.000
_cell.length_c   1.000
_cell.angle_alpha   90.00
_cell.angle_beta   90.00
_cell.angle_gamma   90.00
#
_symmetry.space_group_name_H-M   'P 1'
#
loop_
_entity.id
_entity.type
_entity.pdbx_description
1 polymer ?
#
loop_
_entity_poly.entity_id
_entity_poly.type
_entity_poly.pdbx_seq_one_letter_code
_entity_poly.pdbx_strand_id
1 'polypeptide(L)'
;MNKKGFTLIELLATIAIMTVLATVLTMNVLNIFDNKKKIAEENKNNIIITAANVYLELNENKSLKETCKTSGCNISTNTLIKNGLLNEEDVDNNKVINIYYENKEQKYKIS
;
A
#
# COMPACT_ATOMS: atom_id res chain seq x y z
N MET A 1 10.82 38.29 47.21
CA MET A 1 10.26 37.66 45.99
C MET A 1 10.01 36.19 46.29
N ASN A 2 8.76 35.78 46.51
CA ASN A 2 8.40 34.39 46.85
C ASN A 2 8.41 33.52 45.59
N LYS A 3 9.47 32.74 45.39
CA LYS A 3 9.51 31.69 44.38
C LYS A 3 8.90 30.41 44.96
N LYS A 4 7.57 30.25 44.87
CA LYS A 4 6.94 28.95 45.14
C LYS A 4 7.18 28.07 43.91
N GLY A 5 8.15 27.16 44.01
CA GLY A 5 8.34 26.09 43.03
C GLY A 5 7.29 25.00 43.21
N PHE A 6 7.05 24.23 42.14
CA PHE A 6 6.18 23.05 42.19
C PHE A 6 6.66 22.04 43.24
N THR A 7 5.71 21.41 43.91
CA THR A 7 5.98 20.36 44.89
C THR A 7 6.10 18.98 44.21
N LEU A 8 6.81 18.06 44.87
CA LEU A 8 7.05 16.72 44.33
C LEU A 8 5.75 15.93 44.07
N ILE A 9 4.73 16.15 44.91
CA ILE A 9 3.44 15.48 44.78
C ILE A 9 2.67 15.94 43.53
N GLU A 10 2.76 17.24 43.18
CA GLU A 10 2.15 17.77 41.96
C GLU A 10 2.82 17.20 40.71
N LEU A 11 4.15 17.02 40.75
CA LEU A 11 4.88 16.37 39.66
C LEU A 11 4.51 14.88 39.53
N LEU A 12 4.35 14.18 40.64
CA LEU A 12 3.98 12.77 40.63
C LEU A 12 2.58 12.55 40.06
N ALA A 13 1.62 13.40 40.47
CA ALA A 13 0.25 13.36 39.98
C ALA A 13 0.15 13.64 38.47
N THR A 14 0.94 14.59 37.95
CA THR A 14 0.94 14.90 36.51
C THR A 14 1.53 13.77 35.67
N ILE A 15 2.64 13.16 36.09
CA ILE A 15 3.23 12.00 35.39
C ILE A 15 2.25 10.81 35.40
N ALA A 16 1.58 10.56 36.54
CA ALA A 16 0.58 9.49 36.63
C ALA A 16 -0.59 9.67 35.66
N ILE A 17 -1.10 10.90 35.51
CA ILE A 17 -2.17 11.19 34.53
C ILE A 17 -1.62 11.08 33.10
N MET A 18 -0.41 11.58 32.83
CA MET A 18 0.21 11.51 31.51
C MET A 18 0.43 10.08 31.03
N THR A 19 0.84 9.16 31.91
CA THR A 19 1.09 7.76 31.52
C THR A 19 -0.19 7.02 31.14
N VAL A 20 -1.28 7.25 31.88
CA VAL A 20 -2.62 6.72 31.55
C VAL A 20 -3.13 7.26 30.21
N LEU A 21 -2.98 8.57 29.98
CA LEU A 21 -3.37 9.17 28.70
C LEU A 21 -2.51 8.65 27.54
N ALA A 22 -1.19 8.58 27.72
CA ALA A 22 -0.27 8.09 26.70
C ALA A 22 -0.61 6.64 26.29
N THR A 23 -0.91 5.76 27.24
CA THR A 23 -1.24 4.36 26.93
C THR A 23 -2.49 4.24 26.06
N VAL A 24 -3.58 4.93 26.38
CA VAL A 24 -4.80 4.89 25.56
C VAL A 24 -4.56 5.49 24.17
N LEU A 25 -3.80 6.58 24.08
CA LEU A 25 -3.49 7.24 22.81
C LEU A 25 -2.63 6.35 21.89
N THR A 26 -1.63 5.64 22.43
CA THR A 26 -0.73 4.80 21.64
C THR A 26 -1.46 3.69 20.87
N MET A 27 -2.40 2.99 21.51
CA MET A 27 -3.17 1.91 20.86
C MET A 27 -3.95 2.42 19.64
N ASN A 28 -4.56 3.61 19.75
CA ASN A 28 -5.32 4.22 18.65
C ASN A 28 -4.41 4.65 17.49
N VAL A 29 -3.24 5.22 17.79
CA VAL A 29 -2.28 5.68 16.78
C VAL A 29 -1.72 4.50 15.97
N LEU A 30 -1.38 3.39 16.62
CA LEU A 30 -0.86 2.18 15.94
C LEU A 30 -1.84 1.65 14.89
N ASN A 31 -3.13 1.51 15.26
CA ASN A 31 -4.17 1.07 14.32
C ASN A 31 -4.31 2.00 13.11
N ILE A 32 -4.18 3.32 13.31
CA ILE A 32 -4.23 4.29 12.21
C ILE A 32 -3.03 4.11 11.27
N PHE A 33 -1.83 3.89 11.82
CA PHE A 33 -0.63 3.67 11.02
C PHE A 33 -0.70 2.38 10.21
N ASP A 34 -1.16 1.28 10.81
CA ASP A 34 -1.32 0.00 10.11
C ASP A 34 -2.36 0.12 8.98
N ASN A 35 -3.48 0.79 9.24
CA ASN A 35 -4.48 1.06 8.21
C ASN A 35 -3.92 1.94 7.07
N LYS A 36 -3.15 2.98 7.39
CA LYS A 36 -2.49 3.82 6.38
C LYS A 36 -1.50 3.01 5.54
N LYS A 37 -0.72 2.12 6.16
CA LYS A 37 0.21 1.24 5.46
C LYS A 37 -0.53 0.30 4.51
N LYS A 38 -1.63 -0.31 4.97
CA LYS A 38 -2.49 -1.17 4.14
C LYS A 38 -3.07 -0.42 2.95
N ILE A 39 -3.64 0.77 3.17
CA ILE A 39 -4.19 1.61 2.09
C ILE A 39 -3.10 2.02 1.09
N ALA A 40 -1.90 2.36 1.58
CA ALA A 40 -0.78 2.69 0.70
C ALA A 40 -0.36 1.49 -0.16
N GLU A 41 -0.33 0.29 0.40
CA GLU A 41 -0.05 -0.95 -0.34
C GLU A 41 -1.14 -1.29 -1.36
N GLU A 42 -2.41 -1.17 -0.98
CA GLU A 42 -3.55 -1.34 -1.90
C GLU A 42 -3.48 -0.33 -3.06
N ASN A 43 -3.16 0.93 -2.78
CA ASN A 43 -2.98 1.95 -3.82
C ASN A 43 -1.83 1.60 -4.77
N LYS A 44 -0.68 1.13 -4.25
CA LYS A 44 0.44 0.66 -5.08
C LYS A 44 0.02 -0.49 -5.98
N ASN A 45 -0.69 -1.48 -5.42
CA ASN A 45 -1.19 -2.62 -6.16
C ASN A 45 -2.19 -2.19 -7.26
N ASN A 46 -3.06 -1.24 -6.98
CA ASN A 46 -4.00 -0.68 -7.96
C ASN A 46 -3.28 0.03 -9.11
N ILE A 47 -2.26 0.85 -8.82
CA ILE A 47 -1.44 1.53 -9.84
C ILE A 47 -0.78 0.49 -10.75
N ILE A 48 -0.21 -0.57 -10.17
CA ILE A 48 0.41 -1.65 -10.92
C ILE A 48 -0.62 -2.36 -11.82
N ILE A 49 -1.82 -2.65 -11.31
CA ILE A 49 -2.90 -3.27 -12.08
C ILE A 49 -3.33 -2.36 -13.24
N THR A 50 -3.50 -1.07 -12.99
CA THR A 50 -3.84 -0.10 -14.03
C THR A 50 -2.78 -0.04 -15.11
N ALA A 51 -1.49 0.01 -14.74
CA ALA A 51 -0.39 -0.04 -15.70
C ALA A 51 -0.38 -1.34 -16.53
N ALA A 52 -0.64 -2.49 -15.90
CA ALA A 52 -0.75 -3.76 -16.59
C ALA A 52 -1.92 -3.80 -17.59
N ASN A 53 -3.06 -3.20 -17.23
CA ASN A 53 -4.19 -3.07 -18.14
C ASN A 53 -3.86 -2.15 -19.32
N VAL A 54 -3.24 -0.99 -19.08
CA VAL A 54 -2.79 -0.09 -20.14
C VAL A 54 -1.83 -0.82 -21.08
N TYR A 55 -0.89 -1.60 -20.53
CA TYR A 55 0.04 -2.41 -21.32
C TYR A 55 -0.68 -3.39 -22.27
N LEU A 56 -1.74 -4.06 -21.80
CA LEU A 56 -2.54 -4.97 -22.62
C LEU A 56 -3.40 -4.27 -23.68
N GLU A 57 -3.77 -3.01 -23.47
CA GLU A 57 -4.51 -2.21 -24.44
C GLU A 57 -3.60 -1.62 -25.54
N LEU A 58 -2.28 -1.73 -25.42
CA LEU A 58 -1.36 -1.36 -26.50
C LEU A 58 -1.56 -2.28 -27.71
N ASN A 59 -1.59 -1.70 -28.91
CA ASN A 59 -1.85 -2.43 -30.16
C ASN A 59 -0.88 -3.59 -30.39
N GLU A 60 0.39 -3.42 -30.03
CA GLU A 60 1.44 -4.45 -30.12
C GLU A 60 1.18 -5.65 -29.20
N ASN A 61 0.43 -5.46 -28.12
CA ASN A 61 0.12 -6.50 -27.13
C ASN A 61 -1.26 -7.13 -27.35
N LYS A 62 -1.92 -6.87 -28.48
CA LYS A 62 -3.24 -7.43 -28.79
C LYS A 62 -3.27 -8.97 -28.72
N SER A 63 -2.22 -9.65 -29.16
CA SER A 63 -2.12 -11.11 -29.03
C SER A 63 -2.05 -11.55 -27.57
N LEU A 64 -1.25 -10.83 -26.76
CA LEU A 64 -1.11 -11.11 -25.33
C LEU A 64 -2.44 -10.91 -24.60
N LYS A 65 -3.19 -9.85 -24.94
CA LYS A 65 -4.53 -9.59 -24.40
C LYS A 65 -5.47 -10.77 -24.62
N GLU A 66 -5.48 -11.36 -25.80
CA GLU A 66 -6.30 -12.54 -26.07
C GLU A 66 -5.83 -13.77 -25.28
N THR A 67 -4.51 -13.98 -25.13
CA THR A 67 -3.96 -15.03 -24.26
C THR A 67 -4.36 -14.84 -22.79
N CYS A 68 -4.31 -13.61 -22.28
CA CYS A 68 -4.74 -13.29 -20.92
C CYS A 68 -6.21 -13.64 -20.69
N LYS A 69 -7.08 -13.47 -21.71
CA LYS A 69 -8.50 -13.86 -21.65
C LYS A 69 -8.72 -15.37 -21.59
N THR A 70 -7.91 -16.14 -22.32
CA THR A 70 -8.13 -17.58 -22.48
C THR A 70 -7.47 -18.42 -21.39
N SER A 71 -6.21 -18.13 -21.05
CA SER A 71 -5.38 -18.95 -20.16
C SER A 71 -4.85 -18.19 -18.95
N GLY A 72 -5.14 -16.89 -18.88
CA GLY A 72 -4.41 -15.97 -18.01
C GLY A 72 -3.00 -15.69 -18.53
N CYS A 73 -2.38 -14.68 -17.96
CA CYS A 73 -1.03 -14.26 -18.31
C CYS A 73 -0.33 -13.61 -17.11
N ASN A 74 1.00 -13.59 -17.17
CA ASN A 74 1.83 -12.95 -16.16
C ASN A 74 2.55 -11.75 -16.77
N ILE A 75 2.46 -10.60 -16.10
CA ILE A 75 3.19 -9.37 -16.46
C ILE A 75 4.06 -9.00 -15.27
N SER A 76 5.34 -8.72 -15.49
CA SER A 76 6.24 -8.28 -14.43
C SER A 76 6.22 -6.76 -14.29
N THR A 77 6.42 -6.21 -13.09
CA THR A 77 6.58 -4.76 -12.91
C THR A 77 7.77 -4.22 -13.69
N ASN A 78 8.85 -4.98 -13.83
CA ASN A 78 9.99 -4.64 -14.69
C ASN A 78 9.59 -4.44 -16.17
N THR A 79 8.67 -5.25 -16.70
CA THR A 79 8.13 -5.04 -18.06
C THR A 79 7.41 -3.69 -18.15
N LEU A 80 6.60 -3.35 -17.15
CA LEU A 80 5.84 -2.10 -17.14
C LEU A 80 6.77 -0.87 -17.01
N ILE A 81 7.83 -0.97 -16.22
CA ILE A 81 8.85 0.08 -16.07
C ILE A 81 9.59 0.30 -17.39
N LYS A 82 10.02 -0.77 -18.06
CA LYS A 82 10.69 -0.68 -19.38
C LYS A 82 9.82 -0.03 -20.44
N ASN A 83 8.50 -0.16 -20.31
CA ASN A 83 7.53 0.47 -21.20
C ASN A 83 7.10 1.88 -20.74
N GLY A 84 7.71 2.42 -19.68
CA GLY A 84 7.43 3.76 -19.15
C GLY A 84 6.06 3.91 -18.48
N LEU A 85 5.42 2.79 -18.12
CA LEU A 85 4.09 2.78 -17.49
C LEU A 85 4.16 2.84 -15.96
N LEU A 86 5.33 2.57 -15.39
CA LEU A 86 5.63 2.66 -13.96
C LEU A 86 7.03 3.27 -13.77
N ASN A 87 7.22 3.96 -12.65
CA ASN A 87 8.55 4.38 -12.22
C ASN A 87 9.11 3.36 -11.23
N GLU A 88 10.40 3.08 -11.35
CA GLU A 88 11.15 2.18 -10.45
C GLU A 88 11.13 2.63 -8.98
N GLU A 89 10.97 3.93 -8.72
CA GLU A 89 10.94 4.47 -7.35
C GLU A 89 9.59 4.20 -6.63
N ASP A 90 8.52 4.00 -7.39
CA ASP A 90 7.15 3.95 -6.85
C ASP A 90 6.74 2.52 -6.44
N VAL A 91 7.31 1.51 -7.10
CA VAL A 91 6.87 0.11 -7.02
C VAL A 91 8.04 -0.85 -6.80
N ASP A 92 7.73 -2.05 -6.30
CA ASP A 92 8.70 -3.13 -6.23
C ASP A 92 8.87 -3.79 -7.62
N ASN A 93 10.10 -3.76 -8.13
CA ASN A 93 10.45 -4.23 -9.47
C ASN A 93 10.41 -5.76 -9.63
N ASN A 94 10.23 -6.50 -8.55
CA ASN A 94 10.23 -7.96 -8.56
C ASN A 94 8.82 -8.57 -8.47
N LYS A 95 7.77 -7.74 -8.47
CA LYS A 95 6.38 -8.20 -8.43
C LYS A 95 5.90 -8.73 -9.77
N VAL A 96 5.05 -9.75 -9.73
CA VAL A 96 4.40 -10.31 -10.92
C VAL A 96 2.89 -10.22 -10.78
N ILE A 97 2.23 -9.65 -11.78
CA ILE A 97 0.78 -9.57 -11.87
C ILE A 97 0.30 -10.72 -12.74
N ASN A 98 -0.44 -11.63 -12.15
CA ASN A 98 -1.22 -12.63 -12.86
C ASN A 98 -2.61 -12.03 -13.17
N ILE A 99 -2.93 -11.94 -14.45
CA ILE A 99 -4.23 -11.50 -14.97
C ILE A 99 -4.94 -12.73 -15.49
N TYR A 100 -6.16 -12.96 -15.03
CA TYR A 100 -6.97 -14.11 -15.41
C TYR A 100 -8.45 -13.75 -15.43
N TYR A 101 -9.26 -14.59 -16.03
CA TYR A 101 -10.71 -14.39 -16.10
C TYR A 101 -11.42 -15.53 -15.40
N GLU A 102 -12.33 -15.17 -14.50
CA GLU A 102 -13.18 -16.10 -13.77
C GLU A 102 -14.62 -15.64 -13.96
N ASN A 103 -15.52 -16.53 -14.41
CA ASN A 103 -16.92 -16.19 -14.70
C ASN A 103 -17.11 -14.97 -15.64
N LYS A 104 -16.19 -14.79 -16.61
CA LYS A 104 -16.11 -13.63 -17.53
C LYS A 104 -15.72 -12.30 -16.87
N GLU A 105 -15.38 -12.30 -15.59
CA GLU A 105 -14.82 -11.13 -14.91
C GLU A 105 -13.29 -11.21 -14.90
N GLN A 106 -12.64 -10.08 -15.19
CA GLN A 106 -11.19 -9.97 -15.08
C GLN A 106 -10.78 -9.87 -13.61
N LYS A 107 -9.86 -10.73 -13.19
CA LYS A 107 -9.29 -10.81 -11.85
C LYS A 107 -7.77 -10.65 -11.91
N TYR A 108 -7.19 -10.28 -10.78
CA TYR A 108 -5.77 -9.99 -10.65
C TYR A 108 -5.23 -10.65 -9.39
N LYS A 109 -4.02 -11.21 -9.48
CA LYS A 109 -3.26 -11.66 -8.33
C LYS A 109 -1.84 -11.15 -8.45
N ILE A 110 -1.39 -10.37 -7.47
CA ILE A 110 -0.02 -9.88 -7.40
C ILE A 110 0.75 -10.84 -6.50
N SER A 111 1.88 -11.34 -7.00
CA SER A 111 2.84 -12.18 -6.25
C SER A 111 4.15 -11.43 -6.05
#